data_AF-A0A9P0NYS6-F1
#
_entry.id   AF-A0A9P0NYS6-F1
#
_cell.length_a   1.000
_cell.length_b   1.000
_cell.length_c   1.000
_cell.angle_alpha   90.00
_cell.angle_beta   90.00
_cell.angle_gamma   90.00
#
_symmetry.space_group_name_H-M   'P 1'
#
loop_
_entity.id
_entity.type
_entity.pdbx_description
1 polymer ?
#
loop_
_entity_poly.entity_id
_entity_poly.type
_entity_poly.pdbx_seq_one_letter_code
_entity_poly.pdbx_strand_id
1 'polypeptide(L)' 'MKKKINNIRTSFGREMKKVEDSKRTGSGADAIYEPSLWYYDLLLFTAESEIGRKGISNAQETDMGSNDERKYL' A
#
# COMPACT_ATOMS: atom_id res chain seq x y z
N MET A 1 -10.62 23.63 -13.34
CA MET A 1 -10.79 22.91 -12.05
C MET A 1 -9.91 21.66 -11.87
N LYS A 2 -9.50 20.94 -12.94
CA LYS A 2 -8.72 19.69 -12.83
C LYS A 2 -7.37 19.80 -12.07
N LYS A 3 -6.69 20.97 -12.16
CA LYS A 3 -5.39 21.20 -11.49
C LYS A 3 -5.44 21.04 -9.97
N LYS A 4 -6.52 21.48 -9.31
CA LYS A 4 -6.65 21.40 -7.85
C LYS A 4 -6.73 19.96 -7.35
N ILE A 5 -7.52 19.14 -8.04
CA ILE A 5 -7.68 17.71 -7.73
C ILE A 5 -6.36 16.97 -7.93
N ASN A 6 -5.64 17.27 -9.02
CA ASN A 6 -4.33 16.67 -9.26
C ASN A 6 -3.33 17.01 -8.16
N ASN A 7 -3.28 18.27 -7.72
CA ASN A 7 -2.39 18.68 -6.63
C ASN A 7 -2.70 17.91 -5.34
N ILE A 8 -3.98 17.74 -4.99
CA ILE A 8 -4.39 16.97 -3.80
C ILE A 8 -3.93 15.51 -3.91
N ARG A 9 -4.17 14.86 -5.06
CA ARG A 9 -3.75 13.47 -5.31
C ARG A 9 -2.23 13.32 -5.22
N THR A 10 -1.47 14.25 -5.79
CA THR A 10 -0.01 14.22 -5.72
C THR A 10 0.49 14.37 -4.29
N SER A 11 -0.05 15.31 -3.50
CA SER A 11 0.34 15.46 -2.10
C SER A 11 0.00 14.24 -1.26
N PHE A 12 -1.21 13.68 -1.45
CA PHE A 12 -1.64 12.46 -0.78
C PHE A 12 -0.72 11.27 -1.11
N GLY A 13 -0.42 11.04 -2.40
CA GLY A 13 0.46 9.94 -2.81
C GLY A 13 1.87 10.05 -2.26
N ARG A 14 2.42 11.28 -2.15
CA ARG A 14 3.72 11.50 -1.49
C ARG A 14 3.70 11.14 -0.02
N GLU A 15 2.63 11.52 0.68
CA GLU A 15 2.48 11.24 2.10
C GLU A 15 2.31 9.74 2.35
N MET A 16 1.49 9.08 1.53
CA MET A 16 1.28 7.63 1.57
C MET A 16 2.57 6.85 1.33
N LYS A 17 3.40 7.27 0.37
CA LYS A 17 4.71 6.63 0.14
C LYS A 17 5.60 6.69 1.38
N LYS A 18 5.61 7.79 2.13
CA LYS A 18 6.41 7.87 3.38
C LYS A 18 5.91 6.90 4.43
N VAL A 19 4.58 6.77 4.57
CA VAL A 19 3.95 5.78 5.47
C VAL A 19 4.34 4.36 5.07
N GLU A 20 4.24 4.03 3.78
CA GLU A 20 4.62 2.71 3.25
C GLU A 20 6.11 2.42 3.40
N ASP A 21 6.97 3.38 3.08
CA ASP A 21 8.41 3.25 3.21
C ASP A 21 8.80 3.03 4.67
N SER A 22 8.19 3.78 5.59
CA SER A 22 8.39 3.62 7.03
C SER A 22 7.93 2.25 7.53
N LYS A 23 6.79 1.73 7.05
CA LYS A 23 6.34 0.35 7.34
C LYS A 23 7.32 -0.69 6.79
N ARG A 24 7.87 -0.47 5.60
CA ARG A 24 8.76 -1.42 4.90
C ARG A 24 10.15 -1.51 5.51
N THR A 25 10.69 -0.41 6.04
CA THR A 25 12.06 -0.38 6.56
C THR A 25 12.22 -1.04 7.94
N GLY A 26 11.16 -1.58 8.55
CA GLY A 26 11.26 -2.45 9.74
C GLY A 26 11.83 -1.76 10.98
N SER A 27 11.84 -0.43 11.01
CA SER A 27 12.19 0.34 12.19
C SER A 27 11.04 0.14 13.20
N GLY A 28 11.36 -0.27 14.44
CA GLY A 28 10.38 -0.70 15.45
C GLY A 28 9.19 0.25 15.64
N ALA A 29 8.13 -0.22 16.29
CA ALA A 29 6.80 0.42 16.38
C ALA A 29 6.77 1.94 16.66
N ASP A 30 7.81 2.52 17.27
CA ASP A 30 7.98 3.96 17.51
C ASP A 30 8.47 4.77 16.29
N ALA A 31 8.76 4.13 15.15
CA ALA A 31 9.33 4.75 13.95
C ALA A 31 8.39 4.75 12.74
N ILE A 32 7.11 4.43 12.94
CA ILE A 32 6.10 4.52 11.88
C ILE A 32 5.81 6.00 11.62
N TYR A 33 6.01 6.44 10.38
CA TYR A 33 5.77 7.82 9.95
C TYR A 33 4.28 8.16 10.06
N GLU A 34 3.97 9.22 10.81
CA GLU A 34 2.62 9.77 10.94
C GLU A 34 2.38 10.83 9.85
N PRO A 35 1.31 10.70 9.05
CA PRO A 35 0.92 11.70 8.06
C PRO A 35 0.63 13.07 8.68
N SER A 36 1.22 14.11 8.10
CA SER A 36 1.01 15.51 8.50
C SER A 36 -0.26 16.15 7.93
N LEU A 37 -0.91 15.49 6.97
CA LEU A 37 -2.09 16.01 6.28
C LEU A 37 -3.36 15.71 7.08
N TRP A 38 -4.08 16.76 7.51
CA TRP A 38 -5.34 16.61 8.25
C TRP A 38 -6.43 15.84 7.48
N TYR A 39 -6.36 15.84 6.15
CA TYR A 39 -7.29 15.13 5.27
C TYR A 39 -6.75 13.77 4.80
N TYR A 40 -5.64 13.28 5.36
CA TYR A 40 -5.05 12.00 4.95
C TYR A 40 -6.05 10.85 5.08
N ASP A 41 -6.67 10.72 6.26
CA ASP A 41 -7.65 9.65 6.55
C ASP A 41 -8.89 9.78 5.67
N LEU A 42 -9.30 11.01 5.32
CA LEU A 42 -10.43 11.27 4.44
C LEU A 42 -10.18 10.81 2.99
N LEU A 43 -8.93 10.66 2.58
CA LEU A 43 -8.54 10.21 1.25
C LEU A 43 -8.06 8.75 1.23
N LEU A 44 -8.03 8.06 2.37
CA LEU A 44 -7.54 6.69 2.46
C LEU A 44 -8.36 5.72 1.59
N PHE A 45 -9.66 5.96 1.43
CA PHE A 45 -10.54 5.19 0.54
C PHE A 45 -10.08 5.20 -0.93
N THR A 46 -9.33 6.23 -1.34
CA THR A 46 -8.79 6.32 -2.71
C THR A 46 -7.64 5.34 -2.94
N ALA A 47 -6.87 5.03 -1.88
CA ALA A 47 -5.78 4.06 -1.93
C ALA A 47 -6.31 2.61 -1.99
N GLU A 48 -7.43 2.33 -1.32
CA GLU A 48 -8.09 1.02 -1.34
C GLU A 48 -8.49 0.59 -2.77
N SER A 49 -8.86 1.56 -3.61
CA SER A 49 -9.18 1.30 -5.02
C SER A 49 -7.96 1.02 -5.90
N GLU A 50 -6.76 1.47 -5.51
CA GLU A 50 -5.51 1.26 -6.25
C GLU A 50 -4.85 -0.08 -5.92
N ILE A 51 -5.11 -0.66 -4.75
CA ILE A 51 -4.52 -1.93 -4.25
C ILE A 51 -5.04 -3.17 -5.00
N GLY A 52 -5.99 -2.99 -5.91
CA GLY A 52 -6.28 -3.97 -6.96
C GLY A 52 -7.69 -4.50 -6.89
N ARG A 53 -8.47 -4.15 -7.91
CA ARG A 53 -9.24 -5.23 -8.54
C ARG A 53 -8.20 -6.20 -9.08
N LYS A 54 -7.97 -7.32 -8.41
CA LYS A 54 -7.32 -8.48 -9.05
C LYS A 54 -8.16 -8.76 -10.29
N GLY A 55 -7.67 -8.37 -11.46
CA GLY A 55 -8.33 -8.72 -12.71
C GLY A 55 -8.42 -10.24 -12.71
N ILE A 56 -9.64 -10.78 -12.71
CA ILE A 56 -9.86 -12.19 -13.00
C ILE A 56 -9.42 -12.39 -14.45
N SER A 57 -8.15 -12.72 -14.64
CA SER A 57 -7.66 -13.22 -15.92
C SER A 57 -8.14 -14.67 -16.05
N ASN A 58 -8.68 -15.03 -17.21
CA ASN A 58 -9.07 -16.41 -17.54
C ASN A 58 -7.86 -17.36 -17.71
N ALA A 59 -6.67 -17.00 -17.23
CA ALA A 59 -5.50 -17.84 -17.34
C ALA A 59 -5.54 -18.89 -16.22
N GLN A 60 -5.65 -20.16 -16.60
CA GLN A 60 -5.71 -21.30 -15.68
C GLN A 60 -4.48 -21.31 -14.76
N GLU A 61 -4.72 -21.24 -13.45
CA GLU A 61 -3.69 -21.36 -12.42
C GLU A 61 -3.17 -22.81 -12.40
N THR A 62 -1.92 -23.04 -12.80
CA THR A 62 -1.21 -24.26 -12.44
C THR A 62 -0.54 -24.04 -11.09
N ASP A 63 -1.10 -24.70 -10.07
CA ASP A 63 -0.53 -24.88 -8.75
C ASP A 63 0.89 -25.46 -8.86
N MET A 64 1.87 -24.76 -8.29
CA MET A 64 3.22 -25.26 -8.05
C MET A 64 3.61 -24.84 -6.64
N GLY A 65 3.15 -25.61 -5.65
CA GLY A 65 3.71 -25.60 -4.31
C GLY A 65 5.20 -25.96 -4.36
N SER A 66 6.04 -25.09 -3.78
CA SER A 66 7.42 -25.43 -3.43
C SER A 66 7.62 -25.32 -1.93
N ASN A 67 7.77 -26.52 -1.39
CA ASN A 67 8.25 -27.00 -0.10
C ASN A 67 9.30 -26.10 0.60
N ASP A 68 9.04 -25.73 1.85
CA ASP A 68 10.09 -25.33 2.80
C ASP A 68 10.00 -26.25 4.03
N GLU A 69 10.56 -27.45 3.89
CA GLU A 69 10.94 -28.30 5.02
C GLU A 69 12.07 -27.60 5.78
N ARG A 70 11.75 -26.90 6.87
CA ARG A 70 12.47 -26.92 8.16
C ARG A 70 11.62 -26.26 9.24
N LYS A 71 11.26 -27.02 10.29
CA LYS A 71 11.66 -26.79 11.70
C LYS A 71 10.74 -27.59 12.64
N TYR A 72 11.40 -28.23 13.62
CA TYR A 72 10.85 -28.95 14.79
C TYR A 72 10.54 -30.44 14.59
N LEU A 73 11.56 -31.25 14.94
CA LEU A 73 11.52 -32.56 15.63
C LEU A 73 10.46 -33.58 15.22
#